data_AF-A0A952WV42-F1
#
_entry.id   AF-A0A952WV42-F1
#
_cell.length_a   1.000
_cell.length_b   1.000
_cell.length_c   1.000
_cell.angle_alpha   90.00
_cell.angle_beta   90.00
_cell.angle_gamma   90.00
#
_symmetry.space_group_name_H-M   'P 1'
#
loop_
_entity.id
_entity.type
_entity.pdbx_description
1 polymer ?
#
loop_
_entity_poly.entity_id
_entity_poly.type
_entity_poly.pdbx_seq_one_letter_code
_entity_poly.pdbx_strand_id
1 'polypeptide(L)'
;MTLLAYVLVALSVLFSTPVSAKGQEVVVLALTPCPDDKERAPIANAVQNLLLRVPAGTPVQAFDLSTRRRIFSSVAQDSPSERARLLSFKKELLATAAVLKRDAGATDSNASVPAFVSGVLPTIRESKTPVQLVIFSSLFHSEPNDPDATFSLGEYPSDGCVLKSGRDHTFGTADRRGTLTGITVHWCSLGSTGTERDRRAVARFWQVWCGEWGMNLSSCQPTPSIACDNVLNHVTAGFSSDEIDRTDTEAVIRRIATASTSNDTVVPFVPEQATKPESIVPAPAPDLSKPVTHEVELVFAQDGSGSMQPAIETTKKLMLMTVELGAKLTPRFELGVVVYRNADGSSIFPPTLIERVPAGGAVPAGMVTLRGFMEDPTLDVSILEDADGESPGRRTGERKKVSQMSPLTAYVDVERGVRASLEMLERGNPKARKILLLVGDMGTAESDGVPGMSAADGAAAERTVAMTRAFIQKYPDTRVLTVYCGTPRTSNRSETVDLFKRLAALAGTRGVFTDDLAAMEPLVTQAMLNP
;
A
#
# COMPACT_ATOMS: atom_id res chain seq x y z
N MET A 1 21.10 40.08 -19.79
CA MET A 1 20.96 38.60 -19.87
C MET A 1 19.70 38.05 -19.20
N THR A 2 19.00 38.80 -18.34
CA THR A 2 17.82 38.30 -17.60
C THR A 2 16.51 38.32 -18.39
N LEU A 3 16.31 39.25 -19.33
CA LEU A 3 15.05 39.34 -20.09
C LEU A 3 14.88 38.21 -21.13
N LEU A 4 15.97 37.74 -21.73
CA LEU A 4 15.95 36.68 -22.75
C LEU A 4 15.63 35.30 -22.15
N ALA A 5 16.05 35.05 -20.90
CA ALA A 5 15.74 33.81 -20.18
C ALA A 5 14.25 33.72 -19.81
N TYR A 6 13.62 34.83 -19.42
CA TYR A 6 12.18 34.87 -19.15
C TYR A 6 11.33 34.71 -20.42
N VAL A 7 11.78 35.27 -21.55
CA VAL A 7 11.11 35.12 -22.84
C VAL A 7 11.23 33.68 -23.37
N LEU A 8 12.38 33.01 -23.19
CA LEU A 8 12.57 31.60 -23.58
C LEU A 8 11.78 30.61 -22.70
N VAL A 9 11.62 30.89 -21.41
CA VAL A 9 10.75 30.10 -20.51
C VAL A 9 9.27 30.34 -20.80
N ALA A 10 8.87 31.57 -21.15
CA ALA A 10 7.49 31.85 -21.57
C ALA A 10 7.16 31.22 -22.94
N LEU A 11 8.12 31.17 -23.87
CA LEU A 11 7.97 30.53 -25.19
C LEU A 11 7.97 28.99 -25.11
N SER A 12 8.71 28.36 -24.19
CA SER A 12 8.65 26.90 -24.01
C SER A 12 7.32 26.42 -23.43
N VAL A 13 6.66 27.25 -22.62
CA VAL A 13 5.29 27.02 -22.13
C VAL A 13 4.25 27.25 -23.24
N LEU A 14 4.50 28.15 -24.19
CA LEU A 14 3.60 28.43 -25.32
C LEU A 14 3.71 27.44 -26.50
N PHE A 15 4.84 26.73 -26.63
CA PHE A 15 5.02 25.67 -27.65
C PHE A 15 4.74 24.26 -27.13
N SER A 16 4.34 24.11 -25.87
CA SER A 16 3.72 22.89 -25.36
C SER A 16 2.22 22.91 -25.67
N THR A 17 1.85 23.00 -26.96
CA THR A 17 0.46 22.77 -27.34
C THR A 17 0.09 21.36 -26.89
N PRO A 18 -0.98 21.14 -26.10
CA PRO A 18 -1.40 19.80 -25.75
C PRO A 18 -1.63 19.07 -27.06
N VAL A 19 -0.85 18.02 -27.30
CA VAL A 19 -1.11 17.07 -28.37
C VAL A 19 -2.59 16.73 -28.25
N SER A 20 -3.37 17.13 -29.26
CA SER A 20 -4.79 16.81 -29.34
C SER A 20 -4.94 15.31 -29.25
N ALA A 21 -5.15 14.81 -28.03
CA ALA A 21 -5.18 13.40 -27.72
C ALA A 21 -6.42 12.79 -28.38
N LYS A 22 -6.23 12.26 -29.59
CA LYS A 22 -7.18 11.33 -30.20
C LYS A 22 -7.33 10.16 -29.23
N GLY A 23 -8.50 10.06 -28.60
CA GLY A 23 -8.86 8.95 -27.71
C GLY A 23 -9.00 9.30 -26.22
N GLN A 24 -9.34 10.55 -25.86
CA GLN A 24 -9.53 10.97 -24.45
C GLN A 24 -10.45 10.02 -23.68
N GLU A 25 -9.89 9.24 -22.76
CA GLU A 25 -10.63 8.32 -21.89
C GLU A 25 -11.72 9.03 -21.08
N VAL A 26 -12.81 8.33 -20.76
CA VAL A 26 -13.85 8.85 -19.83
C VAL A 26 -13.60 8.27 -18.45
N VAL A 27 -13.61 9.13 -17.42
CA VAL A 27 -13.56 8.68 -16.03
C VAL A 27 -14.97 8.64 -15.45
N VAL A 28 -15.37 7.48 -14.92
CA VAL A 28 -16.67 7.27 -14.28
C VAL A 28 -16.45 6.93 -12.81
N LEU A 29 -17.09 7.69 -11.92
CA LEU A 29 -17.11 7.44 -10.49
C LEU A 29 -18.48 6.87 -10.11
N ALA A 30 -18.49 5.73 -9.44
CA ALA A 30 -19.70 5.11 -8.94
C ALA A 30 -19.61 5.00 -7.41
N LEU A 31 -20.48 5.74 -6.72
CA LEU A 31 -20.40 5.96 -5.27
C LEU A 31 -21.62 5.37 -4.58
N THR A 32 -21.43 4.61 -3.50
CA THR A 32 -22.50 4.25 -2.58
C THR A 32 -22.52 5.19 -1.37
N PRO A 33 -23.68 5.40 -0.71
CA PRO A 33 -23.71 5.96 0.64
C PRO A 33 -22.77 5.19 1.57
N CYS A 34 -21.95 5.90 2.34
CA CYS A 34 -20.93 5.30 3.19
C CYS A 34 -21.40 5.36 4.65
N PRO A 35 -21.67 4.22 5.31
CA PRO A 35 -22.22 4.22 6.66
C PRO A 35 -21.19 4.64 7.72
N ASP A 36 -19.89 4.41 7.49
CA ASP A 36 -18.82 4.75 8.43
C ASP A 36 -18.31 6.18 8.20
N ASP A 37 -18.52 7.06 9.18
CA ASP A 37 -18.01 8.43 9.18
C ASP A 37 -16.48 8.50 8.97
N LYS A 38 -15.74 7.50 9.45
CA LYS A 38 -14.28 7.43 9.30
C LYS A 38 -13.85 7.18 7.86
N GLU A 39 -14.67 6.51 7.05
CA GLU A 39 -14.38 6.20 5.65
C GLU A 39 -14.81 7.34 4.70
N ARG A 40 -15.82 8.14 5.09
CA ARG A 40 -16.35 9.25 4.27
C ARG A 40 -15.28 10.26 3.86
N ALA A 41 -14.48 10.74 4.82
CA ALA A 41 -13.47 11.76 4.57
C ALA A 41 -12.33 11.26 3.65
N PRO A 42 -11.74 10.07 3.86
CA PRO A 42 -10.81 9.45 2.92
C PRO A 42 -11.34 9.34 1.48
N ILE A 43 -12.59 8.89 1.30
CA ILE A 43 -13.20 8.77 -0.03
C ILE A 43 -13.37 10.15 -0.67
N ALA A 44 -13.92 11.13 0.05
CA ALA A 44 -14.11 12.49 -0.44
C ALA A 44 -12.77 13.13 -0.85
N ASN A 45 -11.72 12.95 -0.03
CA ASN A 45 -10.38 13.45 -0.33
C ASN A 45 -9.77 12.76 -1.56
N ALA A 46 -9.94 11.43 -1.70
CA ALA A 46 -9.46 10.70 -2.86
C ALA A 46 -10.15 11.15 -4.16
N VAL A 47 -11.48 11.30 -4.13
CA VAL A 47 -12.26 11.83 -5.26
C VAL A 47 -11.84 13.26 -5.58
N GLN A 48 -11.66 14.12 -4.57
CA GLN A 48 -11.17 15.49 -4.77
C GLN A 48 -9.81 15.50 -5.47
N ASN A 49 -8.87 14.68 -4.99
CA ASN A 49 -7.53 14.58 -5.57
C ASN A 49 -7.57 14.06 -7.01
N LEU A 50 -8.42 13.07 -7.29
CA LEU A 50 -8.64 12.56 -8.65
C LEU A 50 -9.14 13.67 -9.58
N LEU A 51 -10.19 14.40 -9.19
CA LEU A 51 -10.78 15.47 -10.01
C LEU A 51 -9.79 16.63 -10.26
N LEU A 52 -8.91 16.92 -9.29
CA LEU A 52 -7.84 17.91 -9.46
C LEU A 52 -6.72 17.46 -10.39
N ARG A 53 -6.43 16.15 -10.44
CA ARG A 53 -5.25 15.60 -11.14
C ARG A 53 -5.56 14.98 -12.49
N VAL A 54 -6.81 14.67 -12.79
CA VAL A 54 -7.18 14.07 -14.08
C VAL A 54 -6.74 14.99 -15.23
N PRO A 55 -6.27 14.49 -16.38
CA PRO A 55 -5.81 15.35 -17.47
C PRO A 55 -6.86 16.34 -17.96
N ALA A 56 -6.42 17.50 -18.44
CA ALA A 56 -7.30 18.49 -19.02
C ALA A 56 -8.02 17.93 -20.27
N GLY A 57 -9.29 18.29 -20.43
CA GLY A 57 -10.17 17.77 -21.47
C GLY A 57 -10.76 16.38 -21.19
N THR A 58 -10.35 15.68 -20.12
CA THR A 58 -10.93 14.38 -19.76
C THR A 58 -12.38 14.56 -19.24
N PRO A 59 -13.37 13.89 -19.86
CA PRO A 59 -14.73 13.86 -19.32
C PRO A 59 -14.79 13.05 -18.03
N VAL A 60 -15.42 13.63 -17.00
CA VAL A 60 -15.67 12.95 -15.73
C VAL A 60 -17.17 12.91 -15.44
N GLN A 61 -17.67 11.74 -15.07
CA GLN A 61 -19.05 11.56 -14.64
C GLN A 61 -19.07 10.87 -13.29
N ALA A 62 -19.93 11.32 -12.38
CA ALA A 62 -20.15 10.64 -11.11
C ALA A 62 -21.61 10.20 -10.99
N PHE A 63 -21.80 9.00 -10.46
CA PHE A 63 -23.09 8.37 -10.27
C PHE A 63 -23.23 7.88 -8.84
N ASP A 64 -24.46 7.97 -8.36
CA ASP A 64 -24.89 7.35 -7.12
C ASP A 64 -25.34 5.92 -7.45
N LEU A 65 -24.64 4.92 -6.93
CA LEU A 65 -24.91 3.50 -7.20
C LEU A 65 -26.27 3.05 -6.67
N SER A 66 -26.73 3.62 -5.55
CA SER A 66 -28.02 3.24 -4.93
C SER A 66 -29.20 3.67 -5.79
N THR A 67 -29.16 4.91 -6.31
CA THR A 67 -30.24 5.47 -7.12
C THR A 67 -30.01 5.34 -8.62
N ARG A 68 -28.80 4.94 -9.03
CA ARG A 68 -28.30 4.94 -10.42
C ARG A 68 -28.39 6.31 -11.11
N ARG A 69 -28.54 7.39 -10.33
CA ARG A 69 -28.65 8.75 -10.84
C ARG A 69 -27.28 9.37 -11.00
N ARG A 70 -27.12 10.15 -12.07
CA ARG A 70 -25.92 10.96 -12.28
C ARG A 70 -25.90 12.11 -11.27
N ILE A 71 -24.81 12.19 -10.50
CA ILE A 71 -24.53 13.24 -9.52
C ILE A 71 -24.04 14.50 -10.24
N PHE A 72 -23.03 14.33 -11.10
CA PHE A 72 -22.51 15.40 -11.95
C PHE A 72 -21.89 14.84 -13.24
N SER A 73 -21.69 15.72 -14.21
CA SER A 73 -20.93 15.47 -15.44
C SER A 73 -20.17 16.74 -15.77
N SER A 74 -18.85 16.63 -15.93
CA SER A 74 -17.98 17.76 -16.22
C SER A 74 -16.81 17.33 -17.11
N VAL A 75 -16.06 18.32 -17.60
CA VAL A 75 -14.82 18.12 -18.36
C VAL A 75 -13.71 18.82 -17.59
N ALA A 76 -12.65 18.08 -17.30
CA ALA A 76 -11.51 18.61 -16.56
C ALA A 76 -10.86 19.79 -17.29
N GLN A 77 -10.55 20.87 -16.56
CA GLN A 77 -10.00 22.11 -17.12
C GLN A 77 -8.48 22.15 -17.05
N ASP A 78 -7.86 23.13 -17.72
CA ASP A 78 -6.43 23.12 -18.07
C ASP A 78 -5.44 23.05 -16.90
N SER A 79 -5.73 23.65 -15.74
CA SER A 79 -4.86 23.52 -14.57
C SER A 79 -5.59 23.11 -13.27
N PRO A 80 -4.94 22.33 -12.38
CA PRO A 80 -5.50 21.98 -11.06
C PRO A 80 -5.85 23.20 -10.21
N SER A 81 -5.01 24.24 -10.27
CA SER A 81 -5.19 25.49 -9.53
C SER A 81 -6.40 26.29 -10.01
N GLU A 82 -6.67 26.31 -11.33
CA GLU A 82 -7.88 26.93 -11.87
C GLU A 82 -9.11 26.12 -11.51
N ARG A 83 -9.05 24.78 -11.64
CA ARG A 83 -10.14 23.88 -11.24
C ARG A 83 -10.58 24.09 -9.79
N ALA A 84 -9.62 24.15 -8.87
CA ALA A 84 -9.90 24.36 -7.44
C ALA A 84 -10.65 25.67 -7.15
N ARG A 85 -10.53 26.68 -8.03
CA ARG A 85 -11.20 27.98 -7.90
C ARG A 85 -12.60 28.00 -8.51
N LEU A 86 -12.96 27.02 -9.34
CA LEU A 86 -14.26 26.99 -10.01
C LEU A 86 -15.40 26.71 -9.03
N LEU A 87 -16.49 27.44 -9.19
CA LEU A 87 -17.73 27.19 -8.43
C LEU A 87 -18.34 25.82 -8.79
N SER A 88 -18.19 25.36 -10.04
CA SER A 88 -18.63 24.03 -10.47
C SER A 88 -17.91 22.93 -9.69
N PHE A 89 -16.58 23.03 -9.55
CA PHE A 89 -15.79 22.08 -8.79
C PHE A 89 -16.24 21.97 -7.32
N LYS A 90 -16.51 23.11 -6.67
CA LYS A 90 -17.09 23.10 -5.31
C LYS A 90 -18.45 22.41 -5.25
N LYS A 91 -19.32 22.64 -6.25
CA LYS A 91 -20.63 21.97 -6.36
C LYS A 91 -20.47 20.46 -6.54
N GLU A 92 -19.52 20.02 -7.36
CA GLU A 92 -19.20 18.60 -7.57
C GLU A 92 -18.77 17.93 -6.26
N LEU A 93 -17.84 18.54 -5.51
CA LEU A 93 -17.40 18.01 -4.21
C LEU A 93 -18.53 17.97 -3.18
N LEU A 94 -19.37 19.01 -3.12
CA LEU A 94 -20.53 19.04 -2.23
C LEU A 94 -21.54 17.95 -2.60
N ALA A 95 -21.77 17.70 -3.90
CA ALA A 95 -22.67 16.67 -4.38
C ALA A 95 -22.14 15.26 -4.05
N THR A 96 -20.83 15.01 -4.24
CA THR A 96 -20.16 13.79 -3.79
C THR A 96 -20.31 13.59 -2.29
N ALA A 97 -20.00 14.61 -1.50
CA ALA A 97 -20.13 14.55 -0.04
C ALA A 97 -21.59 14.30 0.40
N ALA A 98 -22.58 14.84 -0.31
CA ALA A 98 -23.99 14.61 -0.02
C ALA A 98 -24.41 13.15 -0.27
N VAL A 99 -23.87 12.47 -1.28
CA VAL A 99 -24.09 11.03 -1.48
C VAL A 99 -23.44 10.23 -0.37
N LEU A 100 -22.17 10.50 -0.04
CA LEU A 100 -21.44 9.78 1.01
C LEU A 100 -22.07 9.92 2.40
N LYS A 101 -22.66 11.09 2.70
CA LYS A 101 -23.32 11.39 3.98
C LYS A 101 -24.77 10.93 4.09
N ARG A 102 -25.40 10.55 2.98
CA ARG A 102 -26.80 10.11 3.02
C ARG A 102 -26.90 8.93 3.99
N ASP A 103 -27.92 8.95 4.85
CA ASP A 103 -28.17 7.84 5.75
C ASP A 103 -28.34 6.57 4.91
N ALA A 104 -27.36 5.67 5.02
CA ALA A 104 -27.51 4.32 4.52
C ALA A 104 -28.52 3.65 5.45
N GLY A 105 -29.82 3.84 5.21
CA GLY A 105 -30.84 3.01 5.84
C GLY A 105 -30.50 1.53 5.62
N ALA A 106 -31.08 0.62 6.41
CA ALA A 106 -30.84 -0.82 6.29
C ALA A 106 -31.09 -1.37 4.87
N THR A 107 -31.80 -0.63 4.02
CA THR A 107 -32.07 -0.93 2.61
C THR A 107 -31.23 -0.14 1.60
N ASP A 108 -30.55 0.94 2.01
CA ASP A 108 -29.76 1.83 1.13
C ASP A 108 -28.27 1.43 1.06
N SER A 109 -27.84 0.44 1.85
CA SER A 109 -26.54 -0.24 1.67
C SER A 109 -26.50 -1.14 0.42
N ASN A 110 -27.63 -1.32 -0.27
CA ASN A 110 -27.78 -2.19 -1.44
C ASN A 110 -27.44 -1.46 -2.75
N ALA A 111 -26.23 -0.92 -2.85
CA ALA A 111 -25.70 -0.48 -4.14
C ALA A 111 -25.59 -1.69 -5.07
N SER A 112 -26.60 -1.87 -5.94
CA SER A 112 -26.59 -2.95 -6.93
C SER A 112 -25.69 -2.58 -8.10
N VAL A 113 -24.40 -2.90 -7.95
CA VAL A 113 -23.41 -2.80 -9.02
C VAL A 113 -23.89 -3.52 -10.30
N PRO A 114 -24.51 -4.72 -10.26
CA PRO A 114 -25.06 -5.34 -11.45
C PRO A 114 -26.13 -4.49 -12.14
N ALA A 115 -27.05 -3.88 -11.38
CA ALA A 115 -28.08 -2.99 -11.94
C ALA A 115 -27.49 -1.70 -12.53
N PHE A 116 -26.42 -1.17 -11.93
CA PHE A 116 -25.69 -0.02 -12.46
C PHE A 116 -24.96 -0.37 -13.77
N VAL A 117 -24.20 -1.45 -13.79
CA VAL A 117 -23.45 -1.91 -14.97
C VAL A 117 -24.38 -2.22 -16.13
N SER A 118 -25.48 -2.93 -15.86
CA SER A 118 -26.44 -3.33 -16.91
C SER A 118 -27.30 -2.19 -17.46
N GLY A 119 -27.53 -1.13 -16.67
CA GLY A 119 -28.42 -0.02 -17.03
C GLY A 119 -27.71 1.27 -17.47
N VAL A 120 -26.57 1.60 -16.86
CA VAL A 120 -25.89 2.88 -17.04
C VAL A 120 -24.69 2.77 -17.98
N LEU A 121 -23.80 1.79 -17.78
CA LEU A 121 -22.56 1.70 -18.55
C LEU A 121 -22.76 1.56 -20.08
N PRO A 122 -23.77 0.82 -20.60
CA PRO A 122 -24.05 0.79 -22.03
C PRO A 122 -24.26 2.17 -22.63
N THR A 123 -24.95 3.07 -21.91
CA THR A 123 -25.22 4.45 -22.37
C THR A 123 -23.95 5.31 -22.44
N ILE A 124 -22.97 5.03 -21.58
CA ILE A 124 -21.68 5.75 -21.57
C ILE A 124 -20.78 5.22 -22.71
N ARG A 125 -20.87 3.91 -22.99
CA ARG A 125 -19.99 3.21 -23.93
C ARG A 125 -20.26 3.52 -25.41
N GLU A 126 -21.44 4.05 -25.75
CA GLU A 126 -21.79 4.45 -27.14
C GLU A 126 -20.74 5.35 -27.81
N SER A 127 -19.92 6.04 -27.03
CA SER A 127 -18.81 6.89 -27.48
C SER A 127 -17.60 6.15 -28.10
N LYS A 128 -17.50 4.81 -28.00
CA LYS A 128 -16.32 3.98 -28.37
C LYS A 128 -15.01 4.35 -27.66
N THR A 129 -15.03 5.33 -26.77
CA THR A 129 -13.90 5.78 -25.97
C THR A 129 -13.60 4.82 -24.81
N PRO A 130 -12.33 4.54 -24.48
CA PRO A 130 -11.98 3.77 -23.28
C PRO A 130 -12.55 4.41 -22.02
N VAL A 131 -12.98 3.59 -21.06
CA VAL A 131 -13.60 4.07 -19.81
C VAL A 131 -12.80 3.56 -18.61
N GLN A 132 -12.43 4.47 -17.72
CA GLN A 132 -11.87 4.17 -16.40
C GLN A 132 -13.01 4.28 -15.37
N LEU A 133 -13.46 3.15 -14.82
CA LEU A 133 -14.54 3.09 -13.84
C LEU A 133 -13.97 2.89 -12.43
N VAL A 134 -14.21 3.84 -11.53
CA VAL A 134 -13.90 3.69 -10.10
C VAL A 134 -15.18 3.41 -9.33
N ILE A 135 -15.25 2.27 -8.66
CA ILE A 135 -16.39 1.86 -7.85
C ILE A 135 -16.02 1.98 -6.37
N PHE A 136 -16.71 2.83 -5.63
CA PHE A 136 -16.62 2.91 -4.17
C PHE A 136 -17.85 2.23 -3.59
N SER A 137 -17.71 0.95 -3.24
CA SER A 137 -18.79 0.16 -2.63
C SER A 137 -18.25 -1.05 -1.89
N SER A 138 -19.07 -1.71 -1.07
CA SER A 138 -18.69 -3.00 -0.51
C SER A 138 -18.47 -4.02 -1.63
N LEU A 139 -17.52 -4.94 -1.43
CA LEU A 139 -17.39 -6.10 -2.30
C LEU A 139 -18.53 -7.10 -2.11
N PHE A 140 -19.15 -7.11 -0.94
CA PHE A 140 -20.29 -7.95 -0.64
C PHE A 140 -21.55 -7.37 -1.26
N HIS A 141 -22.37 -8.22 -1.85
CA HIS A 141 -23.64 -7.82 -2.45
C HIS A 141 -24.81 -8.31 -1.60
N SER A 142 -25.78 -7.41 -1.41
CA SER A 142 -27.05 -7.69 -0.75
C SER A 142 -28.15 -7.16 -1.65
N GLU A 143 -29.07 -8.03 -2.02
CA GLU A 143 -30.28 -7.72 -2.77
C GLU A 143 -31.47 -8.29 -1.99
N PRO A 144 -32.25 -7.45 -1.28
CA PRO A 144 -33.35 -7.92 -0.45
C PRO A 144 -34.42 -8.72 -1.20
N ASN A 145 -34.55 -8.47 -2.50
CA ASN A 145 -35.55 -9.10 -3.35
C ASN A 145 -35.03 -10.37 -4.05
N ASP A 146 -33.73 -10.65 -3.94
CA ASP A 146 -33.05 -11.78 -4.57
C ASP A 146 -32.05 -12.38 -3.57
N PRO A 147 -32.51 -13.21 -2.62
CA PRO A 147 -31.64 -13.83 -1.62
C PRO A 147 -30.59 -14.73 -2.26
N ASP A 148 -30.87 -15.30 -3.44
CA ASP A 148 -29.93 -16.14 -4.20
C ASP A 148 -28.80 -15.30 -4.85
N ALA A 149 -28.96 -13.98 -4.92
CA ALA A 149 -27.91 -13.03 -5.30
C ALA A 149 -27.21 -12.38 -4.10
N THR A 150 -27.70 -12.57 -2.88
CA THR A 150 -27.09 -12.02 -1.66
C THR A 150 -25.98 -12.94 -1.18
N PHE A 151 -24.76 -12.42 -1.02
CA PHE A 151 -23.67 -13.19 -0.42
C PHE A 151 -23.04 -12.44 0.75
N SER A 152 -23.02 -13.13 1.90
CA SER A 152 -22.59 -12.60 3.18
C SER A 152 -21.15 -13.02 3.52
N LEU A 153 -20.68 -12.71 4.73
CA LEU A 153 -19.35 -13.10 5.18
C LEU A 153 -19.20 -14.64 5.15
N GLY A 154 -18.17 -15.12 4.45
CA GLY A 154 -17.92 -16.56 4.29
C GLY A 154 -18.69 -17.21 3.14
N GLU A 155 -19.39 -16.43 2.32
CA GLU A 155 -20.18 -16.90 1.18
C GLU A 155 -19.78 -16.17 -0.11
N TYR A 156 -19.93 -16.84 -1.25
CA TYR A 156 -19.71 -16.26 -2.58
C TYR A 156 -20.56 -16.96 -3.64
N PRO A 157 -20.98 -16.30 -4.72
CA PRO A 157 -21.75 -16.94 -5.78
C PRO A 157 -20.88 -17.88 -6.62
N SER A 158 -21.47 -18.96 -7.10
CA SER A 158 -20.87 -19.85 -8.09
C SER A 158 -20.71 -19.17 -9.46
N ASP A 159 -19.92 -19.77 -10.35
CA ASP A 159 -19.81 -19.26 -11.73
C ASP A 159 -21.11 -19.50 -12.51
N GLY A 160 -21.91 -20.47 -12.10
CA GLY A 160 -23.22 -20.73 -12.65
C GLY A 160 -24.16 -19.54 -12.56
N CYS A 161 -24.02 -18.67 -11.54
CA CYS A 161 -24.75 -17.41 -11.43
C CYS A 161 -24.39 -16.43 -12.55
N VAL A 162 -23.12 -16.37 -12.97
CA VAL A 162 -22.62 -15.51 -14.06
C VAL A 162 -23.06 -16.04 -15.43
N LEU A 163 -23.13 -17.35 -15.58
CA LEU A 163 -23.50 -18.03 -16.83
C LEU A 163 -25.00 -17.99 -17.16
N LYS A 164 -25.87 -17.54 -16.25
CA LYS A 164 -27.29 -17.33 -16.54
C LYS A 164 -27.52 -16.10 -17.44
N SER A 165 -28.72 -15.96 -17.98
CA SER A 165 -29.13 -14.69 -18.59
C SER A 165 -29.38 -13.65 -17.49
N GLY A 166 -29.23 -12.36 -17.81
CA GLY A 166 -29.56 -11.28 -16.86
C GLY A 166 -31.06 -11.21 -16.51
N ARG A 167 -31.91 -11.99 -17.18
CA ARG A 167 -33.34 -12.18 -16.83
C ARG A 167 -33.55 -13.26 -15.78
N ASP A 168 -32.66 -14.25 -15.74
CA ASP A 168 -32.79 -15.42 -14.87
C ASP A 168 -32.00 -15.25 -13.57
N HIS A 169 -30.98 -14.39 -13.54
CA HIS A 169 -30.15 -14.14 -12.36
C HIS A 169 -29.59 -12.72 -12.37
N THR A 170 -29.50 -12.08 -11.19
CA THR A 170 -28.99 -10.69 -11.04
C THR A 170 -27.57 -10.51 -11.60
N PHE A 171 -26.73 -11.54 -11.51
CA PHE A 171 -25.37 -11.57 -12.06
C PHE A 171 -25.26 -12.14 -13.48
N GLY A 172 -26.37 -12.57 -14.09
CA GLY A 172 -26.34 -13.25 -15.38
C GLY A 172 -25.80 -12.38 -16.51
N THR A 173 -24.91 -12.95 -17.32
CA THR A 173 -24.22 -12.26 -18.42
C THR A 173 -24.44 -12.89 -19.80
N ALA A 174 -25.14 -14.02 -19.89
CA ALA A 174 -25.21 -14.82 -21.11
C ALA A 174 -25.76 -14.04 -22.33
N ASP A 175 -26.75 -13.17 -22.12
CA ASP A 175 -27.39 -12.35 -23.15
C ASP A 175 -26.61 -11.07 -23.49
N ARG A 176 -25.52 -10.78 -22.76
CA ARG A 176 -24.77 -9.50 -22.85
C ARG A 176 -23.26 -9.66 -22.82
N ARG A 177 -22.76 -10.87 -23.08
CA ARG A 177 -21.34 -11.17 -23.06
C ARG A 177 -20.56 -10.23 -23.98
N GLY A 178 -19.46 -9.67 -23.48
CA GLY A 178 -18.56 -8.82 -24.25
C GLY A 178 -19.12 -7.46 -24.68
N THR A 179 -20.30 -7.05 -24.17
CA THR A 179 -20.93 -5.78 -24.58
C THR A 179 -20.25 -4.54 -24.01
N LEU A 180 -19.42 -4.69 -22.97
CA LEU A 180 -18.73 -3.61 -22.27
C LEU A 180 -17.20 -3.67 -22.42
N THR A 181 -16.72 -4.09 -23.59
CA THR A 181 -15.29 -4.06 -23.94
C THR A 181 -14.68 -2.66 -23.81
N GLY A 182 -13.44 -2.56 -23.33
CA GLY A 182 -12.72 -1.28 -23.20
C GLY A 182 -13.10 -0.47 -21.94
N ILE A 183 -13.73 -1.10 -20.95
CA ILE A 183 -13.91 -0.54 -19.61
C ILE A 183 -12.92 -1.20 -18.66
N THR A 184 -12.09 -0.39 -18.00
CA THR A 184 -11.20 -0.81 -16.92
C THR A 184 -11.84 -0.45 -15.58
N VAL A 185 -11.94 -1.41 -14.68
CA VAL A 185 -12.62 -1.27 -13.38
C VAL A 185 -11.60 -1.24 -12.26
N HIS A 186 -11.69 -0.22 -11.42
CA HIS A 186 -10.96 -0.06 -10.17
C HIS A 186 -11.95 -0.06 -9.01
N TRP A 187 -11.97 -1.13 -8.24
CA TRP A 187 -12.86 -1.27 -7.09
C TRP A 187 -12.16 -0.82 -5.81
N CYS A 188 -12.77 0.12 -5.09
CA CYS A 188 -12.43 0.49 -3.72
C CYS A 188 -13.46 -0.14 -2.78
N SER A 189 -13.05 -1.19 -2.05
CA SER A 189 -13.92 -1.90 -1.11
C SER A 189 -14.19 -1.05 0.12
N LEU A 190 -15.46 -0.81 0.44
CA LEU A 190 -15.90 -0.08 1.64
C LEU A 190 -16.42 -1.03 2.73
N GLY A 191 -16.32 -0.62 4.00
CA GLY A 191 -16.91 -1.30 5.14
C GLY A 191 -16.17 -2.56 5.62
N SER A 192 -16.83 -3.33 6.49
CA SER A 192 -16.23 -4.48 7.18
C SER A 192 -15.63 -5.48 6.20
N THR A 193 -14.30 -5.54 6.21
CA THR A 193 -13.54 -6.53 5.44
C THR A 193 -13.73 -7.88 6.11
N GLY A 194 -14.31 -8.83 5.39
CA GLY A 194 -14.17 -10.22 5.76
C GLY A 194 -12.69 -10.63 5.89
N THR A 195 -12.44 -11.90 6.18
CA THR A 195 -11.07 -12.42 6.15
C THR A 195 -10.45 -12.20 4.77
N GLU A 196 -9.13 -12.24 4.67
CA GLU A 196 -8.44 -12.14 3.37
C GLU A 196 -8.96 -13.17 2.37
N ARG A 197 -9.32 -14.36 2.88
CA ARG A 197 -9.93 -15.42 2.10
C ARG A 197 -11.27 -15.01 1.50
N ASP A 198 -12.12 -14.38 2.31
CA ASP A 198 -13.43 -13.86 1.87
C ASP A 198 -13.24 -12.82 0.78
N ARG A 199 -12.32 -11.87 0.99
CA ARG A 199 -12.00 -10.84 -0.01
C ARG A 199 -11.52 -11.44 -1.31
N ARG A 200 -10.64 -12.45 -1.26
CA ARG A 200 -10.10 -13.09 -2.47
C ARG A 200 -11.16 -13.86 -3.24
N ALA A 201 -12.02 -14.63 -2.55
CA ALA A 201 -13.10 -15.38 -3.19
C ALA A 201 -14.10 -14.44 -3.89
N VAL A 202 -14.52 -13.38 -3.20
CA VAL A 202 -15.44 -12.38 -3.74
C VAL A 202 -14.80 -11.56 -4.87
N ALA A 203 -13.53 -11.16 -4.74
CA ALA A 203 -12.82 -10.44 -5.80
C ALA A 203 -12.63 -11.31 -7.05
N ARG A 204 -12.37 -12.62 -6.88
CA ARG A 204 -12.34 -13.58 -8.00
C ARG A 204 -13.70 -13.68 -8.69
N PHE A 205 -14.79 -13.71 -7.94
CA PHE A 205 -16.14 -13.67 -8.53
C PHE A 205 -16.35 -12.40 -9.37
N TRP A 206 -16.01 -11.22 -8.85
CA TRP A 206 -16.13 -9.96 -9.60
C TRP A 206 -15.21 -9.90 -10.82
N GLN A 207 -14.01 -10.49 -10.75
CA GLN A 207 -13.10 -10.63 -11.89
C GLN A 207 -13.76 -11.38 -13.04
N VAL A 208 -14.29 -12.57 -12.73
CA VAL A 208 -14.98 -13.44 -13.70
C VAL A 208 -16.21 -12.74 -14.28
N TRP A 209 -17.03 -12.14 -13.41
CA TRP A 209 -18.22 -11.42 -13.85
C TRP A 209 -17.88 -10.23 -14.76
N CYS A 210 -16.87 -9.43 -14.42
CA CYS A 210 -16.39 -8.34 -15.28
C CYS A 210 -15.87 -8.88 -16.63
N GLY A 211 -15.10 -9.96 -16.61
CA GLY A 211 -14.56 -10.61 -17.80
C GLY A 211 -15.66 -11.06 -18.77
N GLU A 212 -16.75 -11.65 -18.26
CA GLU A 212 -17.88 -12.05 -19.11
C GLU A 212 -18.60 -10.85 -19.74
N TRP A 213 -18.68 -9.70 -19.07
CA TRP A 213 -19.15 -8.45 -19.69
C TRP A 213 -18.17 -7.87 -20.72
N GLY A 214 -16.93 -8.38 -20.79
CA GLY A 214 -15.83 -7.84 -21.59
C GLY A 214 -15.08 -6.68 -20.91
N MET A 215 -15.39 -6.39 -19.64
CA MET A 215 -14.67 -5.41 -18.84
C MET A 215 -13.38 -6.03 -18.26
N ASN A 216 -12.46 -5.19 -17.81
CA ASN A 216 -11.25 -5.62 -17.13
C ASN A 216 -11.24 -5.10 -15.69
N LEU A 217 -11.44 -5.98 -14.71
CA LEU A 217 -11.21 -5.62 -13.32
C LEU A 217 -9.69 -5.56 -13.11
N SER A 218 -9.13 -4.35 -13.01
CA SER A 218 -7.70 -4.14 -12.90
C SER A 218 -7.21 -4.11 -11.45
N SER A 219 -8.01 -3.54 -10.54
CA SER A 219 -7.62 -3.47 -9.15
C SER A 219 -8.81 -3.55 -8.21
N CYS A 220 -8.64 -4.29 -7.11
CA CYS A 220 -9.51 -4.28 -5.94
C CYS A 220 -8.69 -3.85 -4.71
N GLN A 221 -9.00 -2.68 -4.15
CA GLN A 221 -8.20 -2.01 -3.11
C GLN A 221 -9.06 -1.64 -1.90
N PRO A 222 -8.54 -1.71 -0.66
CA PRO A 222 -9.23 -1.17 0.51
C PRO A 222 -9.05 0.35 0.66
N THR A 223 -8.05 0.93 -0.02
CA THR A 223 -7.66 2.33 0.17
C THR A 223 -8.16 3.21 -0.99
N PRO A 224 -9.02 4.22 -0.74
CA PRO A 224 -9.58 5.08 -1.78
C PRO A 224 -8.55 5.80 -2.66
N SER A 225 -7.45 6.27 -2.06
CA SER A 225 -6.39 6.98 -2.80
C SER A 225 -5.72 6.08 -3.83
N ILE A 226 -5.41 4.83 -3.48
CA ILE A 226 -4.76 3.87 -4.39
C ILE A 226 -5.67 3.58 -5.60
N ALA A 227 -6.98 3.40 -5.39
CA ALA A 227 -7.92 3.19 -6.48
C ALA A 227 -7.96 4.40 -7.45
N CYS A 228 -7.91 5.62 -6.92
CA CYS A 228 -7.86 6.84 -7.74
C CYS A 228 -6.51 7.01 -8.45
N ASP A 229 -5.40 6.72 -7.77
CA ASP A 229 -4.06 6.81 -8.35
C ASP A 229 -3.88 5.79 -9.49
N ASN A 230 -4.46 4.59 -9.37
CA ASN A 230 -4.47 3.61 -10.46
C ASN A 230 -5.15 4.15 -11.73
N VAL A 231 -6.25 4.91 -11.59
CA VAL A 231 -6.88 5.60 -12.73
C VAL A 231 -5.97 6.66 -13.31
N LEU A 232 -5.36 7.50 -12.46
CA LEU A 232 -4.44 8.56 -12.92
C LEU A 232 -3.20 8.00 -13.63
N ASN A 233 -2.77 6.81 -13.25
CA ASN A 233 -1.61 6.12 -13.82
C ASN A 233 -1.99 5.16 -14.96
N HIS A 234 -3.26 5.14 -15.38
CA HIS A 234 -3.77 4.26 -16.44
C HIS A 234 -3.39 2.78 -16.23
N VAL A 235 -3.53 2.27 -15.00
CA VAL A 235 -3.24 0.88 -14.70
C VAL A 235 -4.30 0.00 -15.36
N THR A 236 -3.88 -0.84 -16.32
CA THR A 236 -4.79 -1.73 -17.07
C THR A 236 -4.45 -3.21 -16.91
N ALA A 237 -3.43 -3.56 -16.13
CA ALA A 237 -3.15 -4.97 -15.85
C ALA A 237 -4.35 -5.60 -15.10
N GLY A 238 -4.77 -6.80 -15.52
CA GLY A 238 -5.87 -7.50 -14.85
C GLY A 238 -5.54 -7.83 -13.40
N PHE A 239 -6.55 -7.78 -12.52
CA PHE A 239 -6.39 -8.04 -11.09
C PHE A 239 -5.94 -9.48 -10.80
N SER A 240 -6.42 -10.44 -11.59
CA SER A 240 -6.08 -11.86 -11.53
C SER A 240 -6.22 -12.48 -12.93
N SER A 241 -5.56 -13.62 -13.16
CA SER A 241 -5.73 -14.46 -14.35
C SER A 241 -6.84 -15.51 -14.19
N ASP A 242 -7.67 -15.40 -13.15
CA ASP A 242 -8.78 -16.33 -12.93
C ASP A 242 -9.79 -16.28 -14.07
N GLU A 243 -10.12 -17.45 -14.61
CA GLU A 243 -11.13 -17.61 -15.65
C GLU A 243 -12.43 -18.18 -15.07
N ILE A 244 -13.52 -18.01 -15.83
CA ILE A 244 -14.81 -18.62 -15.52
C ILE A 244 -14.74 -20.14 -15.68
N ASP A 245 -15.21 -20.88 -14.68
CA ASP A 245 -15.43 -22.31 -14.81
C ASP A 245 -16.74 -22.55 -15.56
N ARG A 246 -16.62 -22.88 -16.85
CA ARG A 246 -17.78 -23.17 -17.71
C ARG A 246 -18.52 -24.45 -17.33
N THR A 247 -17.93 -25.31 -16.50
CA THR A 247 -18.56 -26.57 -16.06
C THR A 247 -19.46 -26.37 -14.84
N ASP A 248 -19.27 -25.29 -14.09
CA ASP A 248 -20.10 -24.88 -12.97
C ASP A 248 -21.40 -24.22 -13.47
N THR A 249 -22.40 -25.03 -13.81
CA THR A 249 -23.67 -24.56 -14.41
C THR A 249 -24.77 -24.27 -13.40
N GLU A 250 -24.54 -24.61 -12.14
CA GLU A 250 -25.49 -24.45 -11.04
C GLU A 250 -25.36 -23.04 -10.44
N ALA A 251 -26.44 -22.26 -10.42
CA ALA A 251 -26.46 -20.93 -9.83
C ALA A 251 -26.81 -21.03 -8.35
N VAL A 252 -25.78 -21.05 -7.49
CA VAL A 252 -25.90 -21.24 -6.04
C VAL A 252 -24.88 -20.39 -5.29
N ILE A 253 -25.23 -19.97 -4.08
CA ILE A 253 -24.28 -19.38 -3.14
C ILE A 253 -23.48 -20.50 -2.46
N ARG A 254 -22.16 -20.44 -2.58
CA ARG A 254 -21.22 -21.41 -1.99
C ARG A 254 -20.63 -20.84 -0.71
N ARG A 255 -20.39 -21.72 0.26
CA ARG A 255 -19.58 -21.39 1.43
C ARG A 255 -18.12 -21.46 1.09
N ILE A 256 -17.37 -20.46 1.51
CA ILE A 256 -15.92 -20.46 1.48
C ILE A 256 -15.48 -21.53 2.44
N ALA A 257 -14.84 -22.59 1.92
CA ALA A 257 -14.39 -23.68 2.75
C ALA A 257 -13.46 -23.12 3.84
N THR A 258 -13.92 -23.15 5.09
CA THR A 258 -13.02 -23.02 6.24
C THR A 258 -12.00 -24.12 6.05
N ALA A 259 -10.70 -23.77 6.07
CA ALA A 259 -9.65 -24.77 6.01
C ALA A 259 -10.04 -25.86 7.00
N SER A 260 -10.40 -27.03 6.50
CA SER A 260 -10.67 -28.17 7.35
C SER A 260 -9.39 -28.33 8.13
N THR A 261 -9.41 -28.03 9.43
CA THR A 261 -8.37 -28.47 10.34
C THR A 261 -8.41 -29.99 10.20
N SER A 262 -7.56 -30.54 9.34
CA SER A 262 -7.39 -31.97 9.24
C SER A 262 -7.09 -32.45 10.65
N ASN A 263 -7.83 -33.45 11.10
CA ASN A 263 -7.53 -34.21 12.31
C ASN A 263 -6.25 -35.03 12.09
N ASP A 264 -5.15 -34.39 11.66
CA ASP A 264 -3.84 -34.96 11.79
C ASP A 264 -3.44 -34.81 13.24
N THR A 265 -3.17 -35.97 13.84
CA THR A 265 -2.77 -36.13 15.23
C THR A 265 -1.45 -35.37 15.45
N VAL A 266 -1.56 -34.09 15.81
CA VAL A 266 -0.44 -33.26 16.24
C VAL A 266 0.05 -33.83 17.57
N VAL A 267 1.24 -34.42 17.55
CA VAL A 267 2.04 -34.66 18.76
C VAL A 267 2.11 -33.32 19.50
N PRO A 268 1.72 -33.24 20.79
CA PRO A 268 1.65 -31.97 21.49
C PRO A 268 3.06 -31.39 21.62
N PHE A 269 3.38 -30.45 20.72
CA PHE A 269 4.33 -29.41 21.02
C PHE A 269 3.70 -28.65 22.19
N VAL A 270 4.36 -28.66 23.35
CA VAL A 270 4.02 -27.78 24.47
C VAL A 270 4.80 -26.50 24.19
N PRO A 271 4.21 -25.47 23.56
CA PRO A 271 4.81 -24.16 23.57
C PRO A 271 4.87 -23.73 25.04
N GLU A 272 6.08 -23.45 25.52
CA GLU A 272 6.28 -22.64 26.72
C GLU A 272 5.33 -21.44 26.60
N GLN A 273 4.36 -21.35 27.51
CA GLN A 273 3.22 -20.44 27.41
C GLN A 273 3.71 -19.01 27.16
N ALA A 274 3.67 -18.58 25.89
CA ALA A 274 3.72 -17.18 25.54
C ALA A 274 2.44 -16.56 26.12
N THR A 275 2.60 -15.88 27.26
CA THR A 275 1.55 -15.10 27.88
C THR A 275 0.92 -14.22 26.81
N LYS A 276 -0.39 -14.40 26.62
CA LYS A 276 -1.24 -13.60 25.73
C LYS A 276 -0.82 -12.13 25.87
N PRO A 277 -0.39 -11.44 24.81
CA PRO A 277 0.02 -10.04 24.92
C PRO A 277 -1.16 -9.26 25.48
N GLU A 278 -0.98 -8.72 26.69
CA GLU A 278 -1.94 -7.81 27.28
C GLU A 278 -2.23 -6.70 26.26
N SER A 279 -3.51 -6.35 26.12
CA SER A 279 -3.94 -5.20 25.33
C SER A 279 -3.10 -4.00 25.76
N ILE A 280 -2.17 -3.57 24.90
CA ILE A 280 -1.31 -2.43 25.16
C ILE A 280 -2.23 -1.20 25.20
N VAL A 281 -2.60 -0.78 26.41
CA VAL A 281 -3.15 0.55 26.62
C VAL A 281 -2.09 1.52 26.11
N PRO A 282 -2.42 2.45 25.18
CA PRO A 282 -1.43 3.38 24.66
C PRO A 282 -0.78 4.11 25.83
N ALA A 283 0.53 3.95 25.95
CA ALA A 283 1.30 4.63 26.99
C ALA A 283 1.03 6.14 26.88
N PRO A 284 0.95 6.87 28.00
CA PRO A 284 0.80 8.32 27.96
C PRO A 284 1.93 8.93 27.10
N ALA A 285 1.59 9.97 26.34
CA ALA A 285 2.54 10.64 25.47
C ALA A 285 3.80 11.07 26.28
N PRO A 286 5.01 10.77 25.79
CA PRO A 286 6.22 11.02 26.56
C PRO A 286 6.46 12.52 26.75
N ASP A 287 6.96 12.90 27.94
CA ASP A 287 7.29 14.28 28.28
C ASP A 287 8.57 14.72 27.55
N LEU A 288 8.41 15.32 26.37
CA LEU A 288 9.51 15.83 25.54
C LEU A 288 10.28 17.01 26.17
N SER A 289 9.84 17.53 27.33
CA SER A 289 10.53 18.63 28.03
C SER A 289 11.74 18.15 28.84
N LYS A 290 11.86 16.84 29.11
CA LYS A 290 12.93 16.27 29.93
C LYS A 290 13.89 15.48 29.05
N PRO A 291 15.17 15.92 28.94
CA PRO A 291 16.19 15.11 28.30
C PRO A 291 16.36 13.79 29.07
N VAL A 292 16.66 12.71 28.36
CA VAL A 292 17.10 11.46 29.00
C VAL A 292 18.55 11.58 29.45
N THR A 293 18.92 10.77 30.42
CA THR A 293 20.30 10.74 30.97
C THR A 293 21.20 9.73 30.28
N HIS A 294 20.67 8.82 29.47
CA HIS A 294 21.43 7.78 28.76
C HIS A 294 21.69 8.17 27.31
N GLU A 295 22.84 7.73 26.79
CA GLU A 295 23.19 7.85 25.38
C GLU A 295 22.36 6.86 24.54
N VAL A 296 22.15 7.17 23.27
CA VAL A 296 21.35 6.35 22.36
C VAL A 296 22.09 6.12 21.06
N GLU A 297 22.04 4.87 20.60
CA GLU A 297 22.46 4.46 19.26
C GLU A 297 21.30 3.78 18.56
N LEU A 298 20.93 4.32 17.41
CA LEU A 298 19.84 3.83 16.60
C LEU A 298 20.37 3.39 15.24
N VAL A 299 20.02 2.17 14.82
CA VAL A 299 20.26 1.69 13.46
C VAL A 299 18.95 1.41 12.75
N PHE A 300 18.76 2.05 11.60
CA PHE A 300 17.68 1.74 10.66
C PHE A 300 18.15 0.64 9.70
N ALA A 301 17.53 -0.53 9.76
CA ALA A 301 17.61 -1.57 8.75
C ALA A 301 16.43 -1.39 7.78
N GLN A 302 16.68 -0.79 6.62
CA GLN A 302 15.66 -0.47 5.62
C GLN A 302 15.76 -1.41 4.43
N ASP A 303 14.65 -2.04 4.09
CA ASP A 303 14.49 -2.78 2.86
C ASP A 303 14.65 -1.87 1.64
N GLY A 304 15.58 -2.23 0.75
CA GLY A 304 15.90 -1.47 -0.46
C GLY A 304 15.27 -2.00 -1.75
N SER A 305 14.24 -2.84 -1.67
CA SER A 305 13.53 -3.42 -2.83
C SER A 305 12.69 -2.39 -3.59
N GLY A 306 12.33 -2.73 -4.84
CA GLY A 306 11.51 -1.90 -5.72
C GLY A 306 10.13 -1.57 -5.15
N SER A 307 9.50 -2.53 -4.48
CA SER A 307 8.17 -2.38 -3.87
C SER A 307 8.17 -1.41 -2.68
N MET A 308 9.33 -1.14 -2.08
CA MET A 308 9.49 -0.27 -0.92
C MET A 308 9.58 1.22 -1.26
N GLN A 309 9.44 1.65 -2.51
CA GLN A 309 9.55 3.06 -2.91
C GLN A 309 8.72 4.04 -2.06
N PRO A 310 7.42 3.80 -1.77
CA PRO A 310 6.63 4.72 -0.94
C PRO A 310 7.07 4.71 0.54
N ALA A 311 7.45 3.53 1.04
CA ALA A 311 7.90 3.35 2.41
C ALA A 311 9.25 4.05 2.64
N ILE A 312 10.20 3.93 1.72
CA ILE A 312 11.50 4.60 1.76
C ILE A 312 11.36 6.12 1.90
N GLU A 313 10.47 6.75 1.12
CA GLU A 313 10.26 8.21 1.20
C GLU A 313 9.67 8.63 2.55
N THR A 314 8.85 7.78 3.14
CA THR A 314 8.31 7.99 4.50
C THR A 314 9.41 7.78 5.55
N THR A 315 10.22 6.73 5.41
CA THR A 315 11.35 6.45 6.31
C THR A 315 12.40 7.55 6.27
N LYS A 316 12.70 8.15 5.11
CA LYS A 316 13.62 9.30 5.00
C LYS A 316 13.16 10.47 5.88
N LYS A 317 11.87 10.80 5.86
CA LYS A 317 11.29 11.85 6.71
C LYS A 317 11.40 11.45 8.19
N LEU A 318 11.06 10.22 8.53
CA LEU A 318 11.18 9.69 9.89
C LEU A 318 12.62 9.77 10.41
N MET A 319 13.61 9.41 9.58
CA MET A 319 15.03 9.50 9.93
C MET A 319 15.44 10.95 10.24
N LEU A 320 15.05 11.91 9.38
CA LEU A 320 15.35 13.33 9.59
C LEU A 320 14.71 13.88 10.89
N MET A 321 13.45 13.51 11.16
CA MET A 321 12.79 13.88 12.41
C MET A 321 13.46 13.23 13.63
N THR A 322 13.87 11.96 13.48
CA THR A 322 14.51 11.20 14.56
C THR A 322 15.88 11.77 14.92
N VAL A 323 16.68 12.24 13.95
CA VAL A 323 17.98 12.85 14.26
C VAL A 323 17.84 14.18 14.99
N GLU A 324 16.87 15.01 14.60
CA GLU A 324 16.59 16.29 15.28
C GLU A 324 16.14 16.05 16.72
N LEU A 325 15.24 15.07 16.91
CA LEU A 325 14.72 14.72 18.22
C LEU A 325 15.78 14.04 19.10
N GLY A 326 16.52 13.08 18.55
CA GLY A 326 17.57 12.34 19.24
C GLY A 326 18.67 13.27 19.75
N ALA A 327 19.19 14.15 18.89
CA ALA A 327 20.21 15.12 19.29
C ALA A 327 19.73 16.07 20.42
N LYS A 328 18.44 16.44 20.40
CA LYS A 328 17.82 17.28 21.44
C LYS A 328 17.64 16.55 22.76
N LEU A 329 17.14 15.31 22.72
CA LEU A 329 16.68 14.60 23.90
C LEU A 329 17.76 13.80 24.62
N THR A 330 18.83 13.42 23.92
CA THR A 330 19.88 12.57 24.51
C THR A 330 21.17 13.37 24.73
N PRO A 331 22.05 12.94 25.66
CA PRO A 331 23.38 13.52 25.84
C PRO A 331 24.31 13.20 24.65
N ARG A 332 24.11 12.05 24.01
CA ARG A 332 24.81 11.61 22.80
C ARG A 332 23.85 10.77 21.96
N PHE A 333 23.70 11.11 20.69
CA PHE A 333 22.87 10.39 19.73
C PHE A 333 23.70 10.00 18.51
N GLU A 334 23.78 8.71 18.21
CA GLU A 334 24.36 8.23 16.96
C GLU A 334 23.31 7.51 16.12
N LEU A 335 23.37 7.76 14.82
CA LEU A 335 22.52 7.12 13.83
C LEU A 335 23.37 6.30 12.87
N GLY A 336 22.97 5.04 12.64
CA GLY A 336 23.40 4.23 11.51
C GLY A 336 22.23 3.88 10.59
N VAL A 337 22.53 3.63 9.31
CA VAL A 337 21.54 3.15 8.33
C VAL A 337 22.13 2.00 7.54
N VAL A 338 21.39 0.91 7.43
CA VAL A 338 21.66 -0.23 6.57
C VAL A 338 20.49 -0.35 5.61
N VAL A 339 20.72 -0.01 4.34
CA VAL A 339 19.75 -0.31 3.28
C VAL A 339 20.11 -1.67 2.71
N TYR A 340 19.37 -2.70 3.13
CA TYR A 340 19.70 -4.08 2.75
C TYR A 340 19.05 -4.45 1.43
N ARG A 341 19.87 -5.09 0.61
CA ARG A 341 19.56 -5.62 -0.73
C ARG A 341 20.35 -6.92 -0.90
N ASN A 342 20.27 -7.57 -2.04
CA ASN A 342 21.05 -8.76 -2.36
C ASN A 342 22.57 -8.52 -2.28
N ALA A 343 23.33 -9.58 -2.61
CA ALA A 343 24.75 -9.71 -2.30
C ALA A 343 25.65 -8.51 -2.69
N ASP A 344 25.26 -7.77 -3.74
CA ASP A 344 26.07 -6.73 -4.37
C ASP A 344 25.54 -5.29 -4.15
N GLY A 345 24.41 -5.11 -3.45
CA GLY A 345 23.65 -3.86 -3.48
C GLY A 345 23.40 -3.14 -2.15
N SER A 346 23.79 -3.71 -1.00
CA SER A 346 23.50 -3.08 0.29
C SER A 346 24.27 -1.76 0.48
N SER A 347 23.63 -0.74 1.03
CA SER A 347 24.26 0.55 1.32
C SER A 347 24.35 0.77 2.84
N ILE A 348 25.48 1.28 3.31
CA ILE A 348 25.75 1.46 4.74
C ILE A 348 26.10 2.92 5.01
N PHE A 349 25.29 3.56 5.84
CA PHE A 349 25.64 4.79 6.56
C PHE A 349 26.19 4.38 7.93
N PRO A 350 27.48 4.59 8.20
CA PRO A 350 28.08 4.17 9.47
C PRO A 350 27.48 4.96 10.64
N PRO A 351 27.60 4.46 11.88
CA PRO A 351 27.21 5.20 13.09
C PRO A 351 27.85 6.59 13.07
N THR A 352 27.01 7.59 12.95
CA THR A 352 27.43 8.98 12.85
C THR A 352 26.81 9.74 14.01
N LEU A 353 27.66 10.40 14.78
CA LEU A 353 27.24 11.31 15.84
C LEU A 353 26.44 12.45 15.22
N ILE A 354 25.22 12.66 15.72
CA ILE A 354 24.41 13.81 15.34
C ILE A 354 24.55 14.87 16.43
N GLU A 355 25.20 15.99 16.09
CA GLU A 355 25.37 17.07 17.03
C GLU A 355 24.05 17.83 17.28
N ARG A 356 23.95 18.44 18.46
CA ARG A 356 22.88 19.39 18.73
C ARG A 356 22.96 20.57 17.77
N VAL A 357 21.81 20.99 17.25
CA VAL A 357 21.71 22.20 16.43
C VAL A 357 22.25 23.38 17.25
N PRO A 358 23.33 24.06 16.81
CA PRO A 358 23.86 25.21 17.50
C PRO A 358 22.83 26.34 17.57
N ALA A 359 22.94 27.22 18.56
CA ALA A 359 22.04 28.37 18.71
C ALA A 359 21.98 29.30 17.46
N GLY A 360 22.98 29.20 16.56
CA GLY A 360 23.01 29.93 15.29
C GLY A 360 22.27 29.25 14.12
N GLY A 361 21.61 28.11 14.34
CA GLY A 361 20.81 27.43 13.30
C GLY A 361 21.63 26.72 12.21
N ALA A 362 22.94 26.59 12.37
CA ALA A 362 23.76 25.81 11.44
C ALA A 362 23.32 24.33 11.45
N VAL A 363 23.19 23.72 10.27
CA VAL A 363 22.84 22.30 10.16
C VAL A 363 24.02 21.46 10.66
N PRO A 364 23.81 20.52 11.60
CA PRO A 364 24.87 19.63 12.10
C PRO A 364 25.54 18.83 10.99
N ALA A 365 26.85 18.56 11.11
CA ALA A 365 27.62 17.86 10.09
C ALA A 365 27.09 16.43 9.85
N GLY A 366 26.67 15.75 10.94
CA GLY A 366 26.02 14.45 10.85
C GLY A 366 24.74 14.48 10.01
N MET A 367 23.95 15.55 10.13
CA MET A 367 22.70 15.74 9.38
C MET A 367 22.94 16.06 7.90
N VAL A 368 23.99 16.82 7.57
CA VAL A 368 24.42 17.05 6.18
C VAL A 368 24.84 15.74 5.52
N THR A 369 25.63 14.93 6.23
CA THR A 369 26.12 13.63 5.71
C THR A 369 24.97 12.66 5.50
N LEU A 370 24.00 12.63 6.42
CA LEU A 370 22.81 11.81 6.28
C LEU A 370 21.96 12.22 5.08
N ARG A 371 21.76 13.52 4.83
CA ARG A 371 21.05 14.01 3.62
C ARG A 371 21.78 13.59 2.35
N GLY A 372 23.10 13.70 2.32
CA GLY A 372 23.91 13.19 1.21
C GLY A 372 23.70 11.70 0.97
N PHE A 373 23.68 10.88 2.02
CA PHE A 373 23.36 9.45 1.92
C PHE A 373 21.96 9.19 1.30
N MET A 374 20.97 10.01 1.65
CA MET A 374 19.58 9.88 1.19
C MET A 374 19.34 10.38 -0.23
N GLU A 375 20.08 11.39 -0.67
CA GLU A 375 19.75 12.19 -1.85
C GLU A 375 20.83 12.15 -2.94
N ASP A 376 22.11 12.04 -2.58
CA ASP A 376 23.20 12.15 -3.55
C ASP A 376 23.31 10.88 -4.40
N PRO A 377 23.27 11.00 -5.75
CA PRO A 377 23.35 9.85 -6.64
C PRO A 377 24.78 9.31 -6.73
N THR A 378 25.16 8.50 -5.75
CA THR A 378 26.52 7.96 -5.59
C THR A 378 26.64 6.48 -5.95
N LEU A 379 25.53 5.75 -6.02
CA LEU A 379 25.51 4.32 -6.29
C LEU A 379 25.34 4.07 -7.79
N ASP A 380 26.33 3.44 -8.44
CA ASP A 380 26.25 3.02 -9.83
C ASP A 380 25.49 1.68 -9.97
N VAL A 381 24.24 1.74 -10.42
CA VAL A 381 23.38 0.57 -10.61
C VAL A 381 23.21 0.25 -12.10
N SER A 382 23.19 -1.03 -12.44
CA SER A 382 22.87 -1.48 -13.80
C SER A 382 21.36 -1.44 -14.01
N ILE A 383 20.91 -0.82 -15.10
CA ILE A 383 19.49 -0.81 -15.49
C ILE A 383 19.14 -2.20 -16.04
N LEU A 384 18.09 -2.81 -15.48
CA LEU A 384 17.46 -3.99 -16.05
C LEU A 384 16.39 -3.52 -17.03
N GLU A 385 16.33 -4.12 -18.21
CA GLU A 385 15.22 -3.91 -19.15
C GLU A 385 14.05 -4.75 -18.65
N ASP A 386 12.93 -4.10 -18.32
CA ASP A 386 11.65 -4.78 -18.21
C ASP A 386 11.20 -5.09 -19.64
N ALA A 387 11.63 -6.23 -20.17
CA ALA A 387 11.21 -6.66 -21.49
C ALA A 387 9.74 -7.07 -21.46
N ASP A 388 8.92 -6.46 -22.33
CA ASP A 388 7.55 -6.91 -22.63
C ASP A 388 7.58 -8.37 -23.13
N GLY A 389 7.52 -9.34 -22.22
CA GLY A 389 7.31 -10.76 -22.53
C GLY A 389 8.54 -11.67 -22.61
N GLU A 390 9.75 -11.23 -22.28
CA GLU A 390 10.90 -12.13 -22.03
C GLU A 390 11.33 -12.06 -20.56
N SER A 391 11.84 -13.18 -20.02
CA SER A 391 12.20 -13.39 -18.61
C SER A 391 12.71 -12.12 -17.90
N PRO A 392 12.08 -11.70 -16.77
CA PRO A 392 12.51 -10.53 -16.01
C PRO A 392 14.01 -10.52 -15.73
N GLY A 393 14.69 -9.40 -15.98
CA GLY A 393 16.07 -9.20 -15.53
C GLY A 393 17.17 -9.26 -16.58
N ARG A 394 16.89 -9.04 -17.88
CA ARG A 394 17.97 -8.85 -18.86
C ARG A 394 18.71 -7.54 -18.57
N ARG A 395 20.02 -7.64 -18.31
CA ARG A 395 20.89 -6.47 -18.10
C ARG A 395 21.07 -5.72 -19.42
N THR A 396 20.69 -4.44 -19.46
CA THR A 396 20.90 -3.56 -20.63
C THR A 396 22.37 -3.22 -20.87
N GLY A 397 23.20 -3.36 -19.83
CA GLY A 397 24.57 -2.86 -19.80
C GLY A 397 24.66 -1.36 -19.47
N GLU A 398 23.53 -0.65 -19.45
CA GLU A 398 23.46 0.76 -19.09
C GLU A 398 23.57 0.92 -17.57
N ARG A 399 24.36 1.91 -17.10
CA ARG A 399 24.57 2.19 -15.69
C ARG A 399 24.00 3.56 -15.34
N LYS A 400 23.26 3.64 -14.24
CA LYS A 400 22.69 4.88 -13.70
C LYS A 400 23.20 5.12 -12.29
N LYS A 401 23.51 6.39 -11.99
CA LYS A 401 23.77 6.81 -10.62
C LYS A 401 22.46 7.09 -9.90
N VAL A 402 22.28 6.45 -8.75
CA VAL A 402 21.10 6.61 -7.89
C VAL A 402 21.55 6.86 -6.45
N SER A 403 20.66 7.44 -5.62
CA SER A 403 20.96 7.63 -4.20
C SER A 403 21.10 6.28 -3.49
N GLN A 404 21.87 6.24 -2.39
CA GLN A 404 22.08 5.01 -1.63
C GLN A 404 20.81 4.49 -0.96
N MET A 405 19.79 5.34 -0.80
CA MET A 405 18.45 4.95 -0.36
C MET A 405 17.46 4.68 -1.49
N SER A 406 17.85 4.77 -2.77
CA SER A 406 16.92 4.50 -3.87
C SER A 406 16.50 3.03 -3.85
N PRO A 407 15.20 2.72 -4.04
CA PRO A 407 14.78 1.35 -4.21
C PRO A 407 15.36 0.79 -5.50
N LEU A 408 15.75 -0.47 -5.47
CA LEU A 408 16.25 -1.20 -6.63
C LEU A 408 15.37 -2.43 -6.86
N THR A 409 15.16 -2.79 -8.12
CA THR A 409 14.63 -4.10 -8.51
C THR A 409 15.69 -5.17 -8.19
N ALA A 410 15.79 -5.51 -6.91
CA ALA A 410 16.74 -6.45 -6.38
C ALA A 410 16.08 -7.24 -5.26
N TYR A 411 16.42 -8.53 -5.20
CA TYR A 411 16.08 -9.37 -4.07
C TYR A 411 16.62 -8.77 -2.78
N VAL A 412 15.96 -9.08 -1.68
CA VAL A 412 16.36 -8.65 -0.34
C VAL A 412 16.86 -9.81 0.49
N ASP A 413 17.81 -9.52 1.36
CA ASP A 413 18.38 -10.46 2.32
C ASP A 413 18.28 -9.83 3.71
N VAL A 414 17.16 -10.10 4.38
CA VAL A 414 16.89 -9.57 5.73
C VAL A 414 17.90 -10.13 6.74
N GLU A 415 18.36 -11.38 6.58
CA GLU A 415 19.38 -11.96 7.46
C GLU A 415 20.65 -11.10 7.44
N ARG A 416 21.14 -10.77 6.24
CA ARG A 416 22.32 -9.92 6.07
C ARG A 416 22.09 -8.50 6.56
N GLY A 417 20.91 -7.93 6.30
CA GLY A 417 20.54 -6.58 6.77
C GLY A 417 20.54 -6.47 8.29
N VAL A 418 19.91 -7.44 8.98
CA VAL A 418 19.88 -7.51 10.44
C VAL A 418 21.29 -7.75 10.98
N ARG A 419 22.04 -8.71 10.42
CA ARG A 419 23.44 -8.97 10.84
C ARG A 419 24.31 -7.72 10.78
N ALA A 420 24.31 -7.01 9.64
CA ALA A 420 25.08 -5.78 9.47
C ALA A 420 24.66 -4.70 10.47
N SER A 421 23.36 -4.60 10.79
CA SER A 421 22.83 -3.65 11.76
C SER A 421 23.25 -3.98 13.20
N LEU A 422 23.24 -5.27 13.57
CA LEU A 422 23.69 -5.71 14.89
C LEU A 422 25.20 -5.54 15.08
N GLU A 423 26.01 -5.88 14.06
CA GLU A 423 27.46 -5.64 14.07
C GLU A 423 27.78 -4.13 14.21
N MET A 424 26.98 -3.30 13.55
CA MET A 424 27.09 -1.85 13.64
C MET A 424 26.81 -1.35 15.06
N LEU A 425 25.71 -1.79 15.69
CA LEU A 425 25.38 -1.47 17.08
C LEU A 425 26.42 -2.03 18.07
N GLU A 426 27.02 -3.19 17.78
CA GLU A 426 28.01 -3.84 18.64
C GLU A 426 29.34 -3.07 18.68
N ARG A 427 29.75 -2.48 17.55
CA ARG A 427 30.98 -1.66 17.44
C ARG A 427 30.85 -0.27 18.07
N GLY A 428 29.62 0.21 18.28
CA GLY A 428 29.35 1.49 18.93
C GLY A 428 29.69 1.49 20.42
N ASN A 429 29.31 2.56 21.12
CA ASN A 429 29.47 2.72 22.56
C ASN A 429 28.71 1.63 23.34
N PRO A 430 29.40 0.76 24.10
CA PRO A 430 28.74 -0.30 24.86
C PRO A 430 27.81 0.20 25.98
N LYS A 431 27.91 1.47 26.38
CA LYS A 431 27.05 2.09 27.39
C LYS A 431 25.78 2.72 26.82
N ALA A 432 25.72 2.94 25.51
CA ALA A 432 24.55 3.52 24.88
C ALA A 432 23.42 2.50 24.82
N ARG A 433 22.19 2.99 24.94
CA ARG A 433 21.00 2.20 24.62
C ARG A 433 21.00 1.87 23.14
N LYS A 434 20.85 0.58 22.83
CA LYS A 434 20.80 0.07 21.46
C LYS A 434 19.35 0.03 20.97
N ILE A 435 19.09 0.61 19.81
CA ILE A 435 17.78 0.54 19.16
C ILE A 435 17.98 0.00 17.74
N LEU A 436 17.35 -1.13 17.45
CA LEU A 436 17.24 -1.68 16.10
C LEU A 436 15.84 -1.34 15.55
N LEU A 437 15.77 -0.64 14.43
CA LEU A 437 14.54 -0.39 13.69
C LEU A 437 14.60 -1.09 12.33
N LEU A 438 13.84 -2.17 12.16
CA LEU A 438 13.71 -2.92 10.91
C LEU A 438 12.44 -2.51 10.16
N VAL A 439 12.59 -2.10 8.90
CA VAL A 439 11.49 -1.67 8.02
C VAL A 439 11.57 -2.46 6.72
N GLY A 440 10.52 -3.22 6.40
CA GLY A 440 10.51 -4.05 5.19
C GLY A 440 9.14 -4.61 4.83
N ASP A 441 9.00 -5.11 3.61
CA ASP A 441 7.79 -5.79 3.12
C ASP A 441 8.01 -7.27 2.81
N MET A 442 9.24 -7.77 3.00
CA MET A 442 9.67 -9.13 2.66
C MET A 442 10.47 -9.80 3.78
N GLY A 443 10.49 -11.14 3.76
CA GLY A 443 11.15 -12.02 4.72
C GLY A 443 12.63 -12.27 4.41
N THR A 444 13.16 -13.40 4.86
CA THR A 444 14.62 -13.67 4.90
C THR A 444 15.33 -13.88 3.57
N ALA A 445 14.64 -14.30 2.51
CA ALA A 445 15.15 -14.23 1.14
C ALA A 445 14.02 -14.40 0.11
N GLU A 446 14.22 -13.82 -1.08
CA GLU A 446 13.32 -13.88 -2.24
C GLU A 446 14.02 -14.67 -3.37
N SER A 447 14.58 -15.85 -3.07
CA SER A 447 15.65 -16.41 -3.92
C SER A 447 15.20 -17.28 -5.11
N ASP A 448 13.95 -17.71 -5.21
CA ASP A 448 13.57 -18.70 -6.23
C ASP A 448 12.31 -18.39 -7.05
N GLY A 449 11.59 -17.31 -6.74
CA GLY A 449 10.32 -17.01 -7.43
C GLY A 449 9.26 -18.10 -7.24
N VAL A 450 9.46 -19.02 -6.29
CA VAL A 450 8.51 -20.08 -5.95
C VAL A 450 7.63 -19.57 -4.81
N PRO A 451 6.29 -19.67 -4.92
CA PRO A 451 5.41 -19.34 -3.81
C PRO A 451 5.68 -20.26 -2.61
N GLY A 452 5.95 -19.67 -1.44
CA GLY A 452 6.20 -20.36 -0.19
C GLY A 452 7.64 -20.23 0.30
N MET A 453 7.82 -20.30 1.62
CA MET A 453 9.14 -20.23 2.25
C MET A 453 9.94 -21.50 1.92
N SER A 454 11.05 -21.35 1.20
CA SER A 454 11.95 -22.48 0.99
C SER A 454 12.54 -22.92 2.34
N ALA A 455 13.01 -24.16 2.45
CA ALA A 455 13.70 -24.62 3.66
C ALA A 455 14.93 -23.74 4.00
N ALA A 456 15.54 -23.13 2.99
CA ALA A 456 16.64 -22.19 3.15
C ALA A 456 16.18 -20.87 3.80
N ASP A 457 15.04 -20.34 3.38
CA ASP A 457 14.45 -19.11 3.94
C ASP A 457 14.04 -19.31 5.40
N GLY A 458 13.43 -20.46 5.71
CA GLY A 458 13.12 -20.84 7.09
C GLY A 458 14.38 -20.92 7.96
N ALA A 459 15.45 -21.55 7.46
CA ALA A 459 16.73 -21.60 8.18
C ALA A 459 17.36 -20.20 8.34
N ALA A 460 17.23 -19.32 7.35
CA ALA A 460 17.68 -17.94 7.44
C ALA A 460 16.88 -17.13 8.48
N ALA A 461 15.57 -17.35 8.58
CA ALA A 461 14.72 -16.76 9.60
C ALA A 461 15.17 -17.19 11.01
N GLU A 462 15.43 -18.49 11.22
CA GLU A 462 15.93 -18.99 12.50
C GLU A 462 17.32 -18.42 12.85
N ARG A 463 18.23 -18.30 11.88
CA ARG A 463 19.53 -17.66 12.10
C ARG A 463 19.37 -16.18 12.48
N THR A 464 18.46 -15.46 11.83
CA THR A 464 18.14 -14.05 12.13
C THR A 464 17.61 -13.90 13.56
N VAL A 465 16.67 -14.76 13.97
CA VAL A 465 16.15 -14.78 15.34
C VAL A 465 17.25 -15.13 16.36
N ALA A 466 18.10 -16.11 16.06
CA ALA A 466 19.19 -16.53 16.94
C ALA A 466 20.24 -15.42 17.14
N MET A 467 20.65 -14.72 16.08
CA MET A 467 21.63 -13.62 16.19
C MET A 467 21.05 -12.43 16.96
N THR A 468 19.80 -12.05 16.72
CA THR A 468 19.14 -10.97 17.46
C THR A 468 19.00 -11.33 18.93
N ARG A 469 18.65 -12.60 19.25
CA ARG A 469 18.58 -13.09 20.62
C ARG A 469 19.94 -12.99 21.33
N ALA A 470 21.00 -13.46 20.69
CA ALA A 470 22.35 -13.40 21.24
C ALA A 470 22.79 -11.95 21.50
N PHE A 471 22.46 -11.04 20.57
CA PHE A 471 22.73 -9.61 20.75
C PHE A 471 21.97 -9.02 21.93
N ILE A 472 20.67 -9.29 22.08
CA ILE A 472 19.86 -8.81 23.21
C ILE A 472 20.36 -9.38 24.54
N GLN A 473 20.80 -10.64 24.58
CA GLN A 473 21.42 -11.22 25.77
C GLN A 473 22.70 -10.46 26.18
N LYS A 474 23.51 -10.04 25.21
CA LYS A 474 24.73 -9.26 25.44
C LYS A 474 24.44 -7.81 25.83
N TYR A 475 23.40 -7.21 25.24
CA TYR A 475 22.95 -5.84 25.51
C TYR A 475 21.49 -5.87 25.99
N PRO A 476 21.24 -6.20 27.28
CA PRO A 476 19.91 -6.40 27.78
C PRO A 476 19.01 -5.21 27.51
N ASP A 477 19.48 -3.96 27.55
CA ASP A 477 18.68 -2.74 27.31
C ASP A 477 18.28 -2.50 25.84
N THR A 478 18.54 -3.44 24.94
CA THR A 478 18.21 -3.29 23.51
C THR A 478 16.69 -3.15 23.29
N ARG A 479 16.31 -2.18 22.46
CA ARG A 479 14.94 -2.00 21.93
C ARG A 479 14.89 -2.53 20.49
N VAL A 480 13.83 -3.24 20.12
CA VAL A 480 13.66 -3.79 18.76
C VAL A 480 12.31 -3.37 18.20
N LEU A 481 12.33 -2.53 17.18
CA LEU A 481 11.15 -2.05 16.50
C LEU A 481 11.12 -2.68 15.10
N THR A 482 10.02 -3.31 14.73
CA THR A 482 9.85 -3.93 13.40
C THR A 482 8.58 -3.43 12.73
N VAL A 483 8.67 -3.16 11.42
CA VAL A 483 7.62 -2.51 10.64
C VAL A 483 7.40 -3.24 9.35
N TYR A 484 6.23 -3.85 9.21
CA TYR A 484 5.83 -4.45 7.96
C TYR A 484 5.16 -3.40 7.06
N CYS A 485 5.74 -3.13 5.89
CA CYS A 485 5.24 -2.14 4.93
C CYS A 485 4.61 -2.76 3.68
N GLY A 486 4.50 -4.10 3.63
CA GLY A 486 4.01 -4.80 2.46
C GLY A 486 2.51 -4.71 2.27
N THR A 487 2.07 -4.92 1.03
CA THR A 487 0.65 -4.97 0.73
C THR A 487 0.06 -6.30 1.16
N PRO A 488 -1.27 -6.41 1.36
CA PRO A 488 -1.92 -7.69 1.64
C PRO A 488 -1.65 -8.78 0.60
N ARG A 489 -1.20 -8.42 -0.61
CA ARG A 489 -0.97 -9.33 -1.73
C ARG A 489 0.45 -9.91 -1.79
N THR A 490 1.35 -9.51 -0.91
CA THR A 490 2.70 -10.08 -0.87
C THR A 490 2.59 -11.57 -0.51
N SER A 491 3.07 -12.45 -1.41
CA SER A 491 2.91 -13.92 -1.31
C SER A 491 3.43 -14.51 0.00
N ASN A 492 4.41 -13.83 0.62
CA ASN A 492 5.08 -14.26 1.85
C ASN A 492 4.74 -13.36 3.04
N ARG A 493 3.59 -12.66 3.01
CA ARG A 493 3.19 -11.71 4.06
C ARG A 493 3.13 -12.38 5.44
N SER A 494 2.50 -13.56 5.53
CA SER A 494 2.28 -14.23 6.81
C SER A 494 3.61 -14.55 7.49
N GLU A 495 4.56 -15.10 6.73
CA GLU A 495 5.88 -15.49 7.18
C GLU A 495 6.74 -14.27 7.54
N THR A 496 6.67 -13.21 6.72
CA THR A 496 7.39 -11.96 7.00
C THR A 496 6.89 -11.31 8.27
N VAL A 497 5.57 -11.21 8.43
CA VAL A 497 4.92 -10.67 9.64
C VAL A 497 5.27 -11.52 10.86
N ASP A 498 5.27 -12.85 10.72
CA ASP A 498 5.68 -13.75 11.81
C ASP A 498 7.13 -13.50 12.23
N LEU A 499 8.07 -13.47 11.28
CA LEU A 499 9.48 -13.14 11.56
C LEU A 499 9.61 -11.80 12.29
N PHE A 500 8.95 -10.74 11.80
CA PHE A 500 9.06 -9.40 12.36
C PHE A 500 8.48 -9.34 13.78
N LYS A 501 7.37 -10.03 14.03
CA LYS A 501 6.79 -10.19 15.38
C LYS A 501 7.73 -10.97 16.30
N ARG A 502 8.32 -12.06 15.81
CA ARG A 502 9.29 -12.87 16.58
C ARG A 502 10.51 -12.05 16.97
N LEU A 503 11.06 -11.26 16.06
CA LEU A 503 12.20 -10.37 16.34
C LEU A 503 11.87 -9.32 17.40
N ALA A 504 10.73 -8.65 17.27
CA ALA A 504 10.26 -7.70 18.30
C ALA A 504 10.08 -8.41 19.65
N ALA A 505 9.41 -9.57 19.68
CA ALA A 505 9.13 -10.30 20.91
C ALA A 505 10.38 -10.70 21.71
N LEU A 506 11.56 -10.85 21.07
CA LEU A 506 12.81 -11.11 21.77
C LEU A 506 13.21 -10.00 22.76
N ALA A 507 12.76 -8.77 22.55
CA ALA A 507 13.03 -7.65 23.47
C ALA A 507 11.98 -7.53 24.60
N GLY A 508 10.95 -8.38 24.64
CA GLY A 508 9.87 -8.34 25.61
C GLY A 508 9.01 -7.08 25.46
N THR A 509 8.73 -6.38 26.57
CA THR A 509 7.97 -5.10 26.58
C THR A 509 8.65 -3.94 25.84
N ARG A 510 9.88 -4.16 25.39
CA ARG A 510 10.73 -3.19 24.70
C ARG A 510 10.81 -3.45 23.20
N GLY A 511 10.12 -4.50 22.76
CA GLY A 511 9.92 -4.82 21.37
C GLY A 511 8.56 -4.34 20.90
N VAL A 512 8.50 -3.76 19.72
CA VAL A 512 7.22 -3.38 19.10
C VAL A 512 7.20 -3.81 17.65
N PHE A 513 6.09 -4.44 17.25
CA PHE A 513 5.76 -4.71 15.87
C PHE A 513 4.58 -3.83 15.46
N THR A 514 4.61 -3.26 14.26
CA THR A 514 3.48 -2.57 13.64
C THR A 514 3.44 -2.85 12.14
N ASP A 515 2.24 -2.83 11.55
CA ASP A 515 2.03 -2.79 10.10
C ASP A 515 1.58 -1.40 9.63
N ASP A 516 1.65 -0.40 10.51
CA ASP A 516 1.44 1.01 10.23
C ASP A 516 2.75 1.79 10.37
N LEU A 517 3.31 2.21 9.24
CA LEU A 517 4.54 3.01 9.20
C LEU A 517 4.35 4.40 9.83
N ALA A 518 3.13 4.95 9.85
CA ALA A 518 2.87 6.24 10.48
C ALA A 518 2.96 6.17 12.02
N ALA A 519 2.72 5.00 12.60
CA ALA A 519 2.88 4.77 14.03
C ALA A 519 4.35 4.79 14.48
N MET A 520 5.32 4.83 13.56
CA MET A 520 6.72 4.68 13.92
C MET A 520 7.36 5.87 14.59
N GLU A 521 6.94 7.08 14.25
CA GLU A 521 7.45 8.30 14.89
C GLU A 521 7.27 8.27 16.42
N PRO A 522 6.04 8.04 16.97
CA PRO A 522 5.88 7.97 18.41
C PRO A 522 6.59 6.75 19.02
N LEU A 523 6.69 5.62 18.32
CA LEU A 523 7.35 4.41 18.82
C LEU A 523 8.87 4.57 18.95
N VAL A 524 9.53 5.18 17.95
CA VAL A 524 10.97 5.48 18.02
C VAL A 524 11.24 6.48 19.14
N THR A 525 10.40 7.52 19.25
CA THR A 525 10.48 8.51 20.33
C THR A 525 10.37 7.85 21.70
N GLN A 526 9.39 6.96 21.88
CA GLN A 526 9.19 6.22 23.12
C GLN A 526 10.38 5.28 23.42
N ALA A 527 10.93 4.61 22.41
CA ALA A 527 12.09 3.74 22.58
C ALA A 527 13.35 4.50 23.07
N MET A 528 13.52 5.75 22.62
CA MET A 528 14.58 6.63 23.11
C MET A 528 14.33 7.07 24.56
N LEU A 529 13.09 7.40 24.91
CA LEU A 529 12.73 8.09 26.15
C LEU A 529 12.48 7.16 27.35
N ASN A 530 11.83 6.02 27.14
CA ASN A 530 11.36 5.19 28.25
C ASN A 530 12.52 4.48 28.97
N PRO A 531 12.62 4.57 30.30
CA PRO A 531 13.69 3.90 31.05
C PRO A 531 13.79 2.41 30.76
#